data_AF-F7IXC2-F1
#
_entry.id   AF-F7IXC2-F1
#
_cell.length_a   1.000
_cell.length_b   1.000
_cell.length_c   1.000
_cell.angle_alpha   90.00
_cell.angle_beta   90.00
_cell.angle_gamma   90.00
#
_symmetry.space_group_name_H-M   'P 1'
#
loop_
_entity.id
_entity.type
_entity.pdbx_description
1 polymer ?
#
loop_
_entity_poly.entity_id
_entity_poly.type
_entity_poly.pdbx_seq_one_letter_code
_entity_poly.pdbx_strand_id
1 'polypeptide(L)'
;NNNNNGLKNNTEPIYAQVNKKKAGQVASPEEPIYAQVAKKVSAKIDQPNEATSAINRKIDRINKIASAGKGVGGFSGAGRSASPEPIYATIDFDEANLT
;
A
#
# COMPACT_ATOMS: atom_id res chain seq x y z
N ASN A 1 -76.03 38.39 -16.09
CA ASN A 1 -74.90 38.48 -15.13
C ASN A 1 -74.30 37.08 -15.01
N ASN A 2 -73.42 36.62 -15.92
CA ASN A 2 -71.95 36.82 -15.92
C ASN A 2 -71.35 36.42 -14.55
N ASN A 3 -70.73 35.23 -14.40
CA ASN A 3 -69.27 35.13 -14.55
C ASN A 3 -68.74 33.68 -14.62
N ASN A 4 -68.09 33.39 -15.75
CA ASN A 4 -66.97 32.48 -15.97
C ASN A 4 -66.38 31.69 -14.78
N ASN A 5 -66.49 30.36 -14.80
CA ASN A 5 -65.43 29.53 -14.23
C ASN A 5 -64.68 28.84 -15.36
N GLY A 6 -63.58 29.48 -15.77
CA GLY A 6 -62.68 29.03 -16.81
C GLY A 6 -61.99 27.74 -16.38
N LEU A 7 -62.61 26.62 -16.74
CA LEU A 7 -61.95 25.34 -16.73
C LEU A 7 -60.89 25.41 -17.83
N LYS A 8 -59.67 25.80 -17.45
CA LYS A 8 -58.48 25.74 -18.30
C LYS A 8 -58.25 24.29 -18.67
N ASN A 9 -58.88 23.89 -19.76
CA ASN A 9 -58.64 22.66 -20.48
C ASN A 9 -57.21 22.74 -21.00
N ASN A 10 -56.28 22.28 -20.15
CA ASN A 10 -54.86 22.14 -20.44
C ASN A 10 -54.73 21.43 -21.80
N THR A 11 -54.43 22.20 -22.85
CA THR A 11 -54.42 21.87 -24.28
C THR A 11 -53.30 20.91 -24.68
N GLU A 12 -52.84 20.08 -23.75
CA GLU A 12 -51.91 19.02 -24.06
C GLU A 12 -52.67 17.70 -24.16
N PRO A 13 -52.61 17.02 -25.31
CA PRO A 13 -53.25 15.73 -25.46
C PRO A 13 -52.70 14.74 -24.44
N ILE A 14 -53.55 13.81 -24.00
CA ILE A 14 -53.24 12.85 -22.92
C ILE A 14 -51.93 12.08 -23.20
N TYR A 15 -51.61 11.80 -24.47
CA TYR A 15 -50.35 11.15 -24.85
C TYR A 15 -49.11 11.97 -24.46
N ALA A 16 -49.17 13.32 -24.51
CA ALA A 16 -48.05 14.19 -24.15
C ALA A 16 -47.83 14.20 -22.62
N GLN A 17 -48.91 14.17 -21.84
CA GLN A 17 -48.85 14.10 -20.38
C GLN A 17 -48.26 12.76 -19.90
N VAL A 18 -48.64 11.66 -20.55
CA VAL A 18 -48.09 10.32 -20.26
C VAL A 18 -46.61 10.24 -20.64
N ASN A 19 -46.22 10.80 -21.79
CA ASN A 19 -44.82 10.82 -22.24
C ASN A 19 -43.92 11.66 -21.32
N LYS A 20 -44.41 12.80 -20.80
CA LYS A 20 -43.67 13.63 -19.83
C LYS A 20 -43.47 12.92 -18.48
N LYS A 21 -44.47 12.21 -17.98
CA LYS A 21 -44.34 11.41 -16.74
C LYS A 21 -43.38 10.24 -16.90
N LYS A 22 -43.34 9.62 -18.08
CA LYS A 22 -42.43 8.51 -18.40
C LYS A 22 -40.98 8.98 -18.56
N ALA A 23 -40.77 10.14 -19.16
CA ALA A 23 -39.43 10.75 -19.31
C ALA A 23 -38.83 11.25 -17.99
N GLY A 24 -39.66 11.69 -17.03
CA GLY A 24 -39.19 12.18 -15.72
C GLY A 24 -38.90 11.10 -14.68
N GLN A 25 -39.35 9.85 -14.89
CA GLN A 25 -39.16 8.74 -13.95
C GLN A 25 -37.90 7.92 -14.25
N VAL A 26 -37.36 8.03 -15.48
CA VAL A 26 -36.10 7.38 -15.91
C VAL A 26 -34.93 8.36 -15.74
N ALA A 27 -34.83 8.98 -14.56
CA ALA A 27 -33.71 9.85 -14.20
C ALA A 27 -32.51 9.05 -13.65
N SER A 28 -32.36 7.79 -14.06
CA SER A 28 -31.12 7.05 -13.93
C SER A 28 -30.93 6.29 -15.25
N PRO A 29 -29.86 6.54 -16.02
CA PRO A 29 -29.53 5.66 -17.12
C PRO A 29 -29.28 4.27 -16.51
N GLU A 30 -30.10 3.28 -16.85
CA GLU A 30 -29.75 1.90 -16.58
C GLU A 30 -28.36 1.66 -17.17
N GLU A 31 -27.38 1.37 -16.33
CA GLU A 31 -26.05 1.03 -16.84
C GLU A 31 -26.22 -0.20 -17.72
N PRO A 32 -25.90 -0.10 -19.02
CA PRO A 32 -26.05 -1.24 -19.90
C PRO A 32 -25.25 -2.41 -19.32
N ILE A 33 -25.78 -3.63 -19.48
CA ILE A 33 -25.16 -4.85 -18.93
C ILE A 33 -23.66 -4.92 -19.29
N TYR A 34 -23.29 -4.45 -20.49
CA TYR A 34 -21.91 -4.32 -20.95
C TYR A 34 -21.03 -3.46 -20.03
N ALA A 35 -21.50 -2.31 -19.54
CA ALA A 35 -20.76 -1.43 -18.64
C ALA A 35 -20.51 -2.11 -17.27
N GLN A 36 -21.50 -2.84 -16.75
CA GLN A 36 -21.36 -3.60 -15.51
C GLN A 36 -20.33 -4.73 -15.64
N VAL A 37 -20.34 -5.44 -16.77
CA VAL A 37 -19.36 -6.49 -17.09
C VAL A 37 -17.96 -5.87 -17.24
N ALA A 38 -17.83 -4.77 -17.99
CA ALA A 38 -16.56 -4.06 -18.16
C ALA A 38 -15.97 -3.64 -16.81
N LYS A 39 -16.76 -3.03 -15.92
CA LYS A 39 -16.32 -2.67 -14.56
C LYS A 39 -15.81 -3.87 -13.76
N LYS A 40 -16.54 -4.99 -13.79
CA LYS A 40 -16.14 -6.23 -13.09
C LYS A 40 -14.84 -6.80 -13.67
N VAL A 41 -14.66 -6.75 -14.99
CA VAL A 41 -13.43 -7.20 -15.66
C VAL A 41 -12.26 -6.30 -15.29
N SER A 42 -12.42 -4.98 -15.36
CA SER A 42 -11.38 -4.02 -14.94
C SER A 42 -10.97 -4.24 -13.49
N ALA A 43 -11.92 -4.36 -12.57
CA ALA A 43 -11.61 -4.62 -11.16
C ALA A 43 -10.83 -5.93 -10.94
N LYS A 44 -11.16 -6.98 -11.70
CA LYS A 44 -10.43 -8.26 -11.67
C LYS A 44 -9.01 -8.16 -12.22
N ILE A 45 -8.74 -7.22 -13.13
CA ILE A 45 -7.41 -6.96 -13.69
C ILE A 45 -6.59 -6.08 -12.74
N ASP A 46 -7.22 -5.07 -12.16
CA ASP A 46 -6.54 -4.12 -11.27
C ASP A 46 -6.07 -4.79 -9.97
N GLN A 47 -6.87 -5.71 -9.41
CA GLN A 47 -6.52 -6.41 -8.18
C GLN A 47 -5.14 -7.11 -8.22
N PRO A 48 -4.82 -8.00 -9.19
CA PRO A 48 -3.51 -8.61 -9.28
C PRO A 48 -2.40 -7.62 -9.67
N ASN A 49 -2.71 -6.59 -10.47
CA ASN A 49 -1.73 -5.56 -10.84
C ASN A 49 -1.26 -4.75 -9.63
N GLU A 50 -2.18 -4.31 -8.78
CA GLU A 50 -1.87 -3.61 -7.54
C GLU A 50 -1.12 -4.49 -6.55
N ALA A 51 -1.52 -5.75 -6.41
CA ALA A 51 -0.81 -6.72 -5.57
C ALA A 51 0.64 -6.92 -6.05
N THR A 52 0.86 -7.05 -7.36
CA THR A 52 2.18 -7.20 -7.96
C THR A 52 3.03 -5.95 -7.77
N SER A 53 2.46 -4.77 -7.97
CA SER A 53 3.12 -3.47 -7.72
C SER A 53 3.57 -3.33 -6.25
N ALA A 54 2.71 -3.71 -5.31
CA ALA A 54 3.03 -3.71 -3.89
C ALA A 54 4.16 -4.69 -3.53
N ILE A 55 4.21 -5.86 -4.17
CA ILE A 55 5.29 -6.85 -4.02
C ILE A 55 6.61 -6.28 -4.56
N ASN A 56 6.61 -5.68 -5.77
CA ASN A 56 7.82 -5.09 -6.36
C ASN A 56 8.43 -4.00 -5.44
N ARG A 57 7.61 -3.10 -4.89
CA ARG A 57 8.07 -2.10 -3.91
C ARG A 57 8.69 -2.72 -2.65
N LYS A 58 8.20 -3.88 -2.20
CA LYS A 58 8.79 -4.60 -1.06
C LYS A 58 10.15 -5.20 -1.43
N ILE A 59 10.26 -5.80 -2.62
CA ILE A 59 11.50 -6.36 -3.13
C ILE A 59 12.57 -5.26 -3.26
N ASP A 60 12.23 -4.09 -3.79
CA ASP A 60 13.17 -2.97 -3.92
C ASP A 60 13.73 -2.53 -2.56
N ARG A 61 12.88 -2.49 -1.52
CA ARG A 61 13.32 -2.19 -0.15
C ARG A 61 14.24 -3.27 0.40
N ILE A 62 13.93 -4.54 0.17
CA ILE A 62 14.78 -5.67 0.58
C ILE A 62 16.14 -5.57 -0.11
N ASN A 63 16.16 -5.34 -1.42
CA ASN A 63 17.40 -5.18 -2.19
C ASN A 63 18.26 -4.02 -1.68
N LYS A 64 17.63 -2.89 -1.31
CA LYS A 64 18.33 -1.74 -0.71
C LYS A 64 18.96 -2.06 0.65
N ILE A 65 18.28 -2.85 1.48
CA ILE A 65 18.82 -3.26 2.79
C ILE A 65 19.93 -4.30 2.60
N ALA A 66 19.73 -5.28 1.72
CA ALA A 66 20.70 -6.32 1.43
C ALA A 66 21.99 -5.75 0.81
N SER A 67 21.89 -4.73 -0.04
CA SER A 67 23.06 -4.04 -0.58
C SER A 67 23.82 -3.23 0.49
N ALA A 68 23.11 -2.62 1.45
CA ALA A 68 23.74 -1.93 2.57
C ALA A 68 24.47 -2.88 3.53
N GLY A 69 23.96 -4.11 3.73
CA GLY A 69 24.59 -5.13 4.56
C GLY A 69 25.82 -5.80 3.94
N LYS A 70 26.02 -5.66 2.61
CA LYS A 70 27.17 -6.24 1.90
C LYS A 70 28.52 -5.52 2.18
N GLY A 71 28.50 -4.45 2.98
CA GLY A 71 29.67 -3.62 3.30
C GLY A 71 30.19 -3.72 4.74
N VAL A 72 29.54 -4.48 5.65
CA VAL A 72 30.00 -4.59 7.04
C VAL A 72 30.94 -5.80 7.16
N GLY A 73 32.18 -5.61 6.71
CA GLY A 73 33.20 -6.65 6.80
C GLY A 73 34.62 -6.14 6.59
N GLY A 74 34.85 -4.82 6.66
CA GLY A 74 36.18 -4.29 6.93
C GLY A 74 36.52 -4.50 8.40
N PHE A 75 36.73 -5.75 8.82
CA PHE A 75 37.31 -6.06 10.13
C PHE A 75 38.81 -5.73 10.12
N SER A 76 39.15 -4.47 9.89
CA SER A 76 40.46 -3.91 10.21
C SER A 76 40.49 -3.65 11.73
N GLY A 77 40.43 -4.70 12.53
CA GLY A 77 40.32 -4.57 13.98
C GLY A 77 40.37 -5.88 14.77
N ALA A 78 40.44 -7.03 14.10
CA ALA A 78 40.75 -8.29 14.77
C ALA A 78 42.26 -8.35 15.04
N GLY A 79 42.67 -7.78 16.17
CA GLY A 79 43.84 -8.20 16.93
C GLY A 79 45.19 -8.05 16.23
N ARG A 80 45.78 -6.85 16.30
CA ARG A 80 47.21 -6.84 16.65
C ARG A 80 47.27 -7.50 18.01
N SER A 81 47.62 -8.78 18.05
CA SER A 81 48.06 -9.47 19.24
C SER A 81 49.28 -8.70 19.74
N ALA A 82 49.05 -7.66 20.53
CA ALA A 82 50.09 -7.11 21.37
C ALA A 82 50.27 -8.18 22.46
N SER A 83 51.12 -9.16 22.16
CA SER A 83 51.58 -10.16 23.11
C SER A 83 52.06 -9.38 24.34
N PRO A 84 51.36 -9.42 25.49
CA PRO A 84 51.81 -8.72 26.67
C PRO A 84 53.13 -9.35 27.09
N GLU A 85 54.14 -8.54 27.43
CA GLU A 85 55.36 -9.06 28.06
C GLU A 85 54.97 -9.73 29.38
N PRO A 86 55.37 -11.00 29.63
CA PRO A 86 55.11 -11.63 30.90
C PRO A 86 55.91 -10.91 32.00
N ILE A 87 55.22 -10.47 33.06
CA ILE A 87 55.87 -9.94 34.25
C ILE A 87 56.29 -11.13 35.12
N TYR A 88 57.61 -11.36 35.20
CA TYR A 88 58.18 -12.36 36.11
C TYR A 88 58.30 -11.77 37.52
N ALA A 89 57.84 -12.52 38.52
CA ALA A 89 58.12 -12.21 39.92
C ALA A 89 59.44 -12.88 40.34
N THR A 90 60.33 -12.13 40.98
CA THR A 90 61.50 -12.70 41.66
C THR A 90 61.04 -13.30 42.98
N ILE A 91 61.19 -14.61 43.15
CA ILE A 91 60.97 -15.27 44.44
C ILE A 91 62.32 -15.32 45.15
N ASP A 92 62.48 -14.51 46.19
CA ASP A 92 63.63 -14.60 47.09
C ASP A 92 63.45 -15.85 47.97
N PHE A 93 64.32 -16.83 47.77
CA PHE A 93 64.52 -17.90 48.73
C PHE A 93 65.53 -17.41 49.75
N ASP A 94 65.04 -16.76 50.81
CA ASP A 94 65.87 -16.57 51.99
C ASP A 94 66.28 -17.96 52.50
N GLU A 95 67.59 -18.17 52.51
CA GLU A 95 68.33 -19.33 52.95
C GLU A 95 68.02 -19.63 54.43
N ALA A 96 66.87 -20.25 54.69
CA ALA A 96 66.50 -20.67 56.02
C ALA A 96 67.00 -22.10 56.28
N ASN A 97 68.21 -22.13 56.84
CA ASN A 97 68.78 -23.16 57.71
C ASN A 97 69.35 -24.41 57.04
N LEU A 98 70.62 -24.25 56.62
CA LEU A 98 71.67 -25.18 57.00
C LEU A 98 71.62 -25.46 58.51
N THR A 99 71.17 -26.66 58.89
CA THR A 99 71.65 -27.41 60.07
C THR A 99 71.53 -28.89 59.80
#